data_AF-A0A927V4E3-F1
#
_entry.id   AF-A0A927V4E3-F1
#
_cell.length_a   1.000
_cell.length_b   1.000
_cell.length_c   1.000
_cell.angle_alpha   90.00
_cell.angle_beta   90.00
_cell.angle_gamma   90.00
#
_symmetry.space_group_name_H-M   'P 1'
#
loop_
_entity.id
_entity.type
_entity.pdbx_description
1 polymer ?
#
loop_
_entity_poly.entity_id
_entity_poly.type
_entity_poly.pdbx_seq_one_letter_code
_entity_poly.pdbx_strand_id
1 'polypeptide(L)'
;MKKRIISLLTIAAILGTSIPLNSEDVKAFADSIKGAEETITILEEVEELRGEYEKHFLNSDGTITAVSYEKPVHTFEEGEWQEIDNTLQSEENVLVNKEGILDVAFADTTDDSGESESADSDLVTIEKDDYKISWSITAEDEGMEEPEAERYLTSSMFRIKKEKESGKTEKKKVTYTMKEKS
;
A
#
# COMPACT_ATOMS: atom_id res chain seq x y z
N MET A 1 -37.03 29.80 -16.60
CA MET A 1 -37.48 28.94 -17.71
C MET A 1 -36.27 28.43 -18.47
N LYS A 2 -36.21 27.10 -18.68
CA LYS A 2 -35.60 26.33 -19.81
C LYS A 2 -35.05 25.01 -19.28
N LYS A 3 -35.94 24.01 -19.16
CA LYS A 3 -35.58 22.60 -18.96
C LYS A 3 -35.07 22.08 -20.31
N ARG A 4 -33.84 21.57 -20.36
CA ARG A 4 -33.29 20.85 -21.53
C ARG A 4 -33.81 19.40 -21.45
N ILE A 5 -34.95 19.16 -22.09
CA ILE A 5 -35.49 17.82 -22.35
C ILE A 5 -35.26 17.58 -23.84
N ILE A 6 -34.05 17.17 -24.21
CA ILE A 6 -33.74 16.71 -25.57
C ILE A 6 -32.92 15.42 -25.38
N SER A 7 -33.61 14.29 -25.22
CA SER A 7 -32.99 12.96 -25.41
C SER A 7 -34.00 11.81 -25.53
N LEU A 8 -35.29 12.01 -25.21
CA LEU A 8 -36.28 10.93 -25.27
C LEU A 8 -37.00 10.76 -26.62
N LEU A 9 -36.77 11.65 -27.60
CA LEU A 9 -37.51 11.65 -28.87
C LEU A 9 -36.86 10.83 -29.99
N THR A 10 -35.61 10.36 -29.83
CA THR A 10 -34.96 9.48 -30.82
C THR A 10 -35.37 8.01 -30.68
N ILE A 11 -35.72 7.55 -29.47
CA ILE A 11 -36.09 6.15 -29.23
C ILE A 11 -37.49 5.84 -29.80
N ALA A 12 -38.40 6.81 -29.83
CA ALA A 12 -39.78 6.60 -30.30
C ALA A 12 -39.91 6.41 -31.82
N ALA A 13 -38.90 6.78 -32.61
CA ALA A 13 -38.95 6.65 -34.08
C ALA A 13 -38.64 5.21 -34.59
N ILE A 14 -38.10 4.33 -33.74
CA ILE A 14 -37.71 2.97 -34.14
C ILE A 14 -38.88 1.98 -34.05
N LEU A 15 -40.00 2.35 -33.40
CA LEU A 15 -41.15 1.46 -33.18
C LEU A 15 -42.05 1.25 -34.43
N GLY A 16 -41.71 1.82 -35.59
CA GLY A 16 -42.56 1.85 -36.78
C GLY A 16 -42.20 0.92 -37.93
N THR A 17 -41.07 0.20 -37.91
CA THR A 17 -40.73 -0.75 -38.97
C THR A 17 -40.97 -2.17 -38.46
N SER A 18 -42.09 -2.75 -38.88
CA SER A 18 -42.40 -4.18 -38.69
C SER A 18 -41.49 -5.04 -39.57
N ILE A 19 -40.24 -5.21 -39.12
CA ILE A 19 -39.35 -6.25 -39.63
C ILE A 19 -39.87 -7.57 -39.05
N PRO A 20 -40.20 -8.60 -39.87
CA PRO A 20 -40.51 -9.91 -39.34
C PRO A 20 -39.26 -10.45 -38.64
N LEU A 21 -39.30 -10.47 -37.31
CA LEU A 21 -38.26 -11.09 -36.49
C LEU A 21 -38.40 -12.60 -36.65
N ASN A 22 -37.57 -13.22 -37.50
CA ASN A 22 -37.50 -14.67 -37.58
C ASN A 22 -36.82 -15.22 -36.33
N SER A 23 -37.27 -16.39 -35.86
CA SER A 23 -36.72 -17.04 -34.67
C SER A 23 -35.22 -17.35 -34.79
N GLU A 24 -34.69 -17.45 -36.00
CA GLU A 24 -33.26 -17.65 -36.26
C GLU A 24 -32.45 -16.37 -36.02
N ASP A 25 -32.97 -15.18 -36.36
CA ASP A 25 -32.30 -13.90 -36.13
C ASP A 25 -32.30 -13.53 -34.63
N VAL A 26 -33.41 -13.81 -33.93
CA VAL A 26 -33.49 -13.65 -32.47
C VAL A 26 -32.53 -14.62 -31.77
N LYS A 27 -32.42 -15.85 -32.27
CA LYS A 27 -31.48 -16.84 -31.74
C LYS A 27 -30.03 -16.47 -32.05
N ALA A 28 -29.72 -15.97 -33.24
CA ALA A 28 -28.38 -15.51 -33.60
C ALA A 28 -27.93 -14.29 -32.77
N PHE A 29 -28.83 -13.36 -32.49
CA PHE A 29 -28.58 -12.24 -31.57
C PHE A 29 -28.40 -12.72 -30.12
N ALA A 30 -29.24 -13.64 -29.65
CA ALA A 30 -29.11 -14.25 -28.33
C ALA A 30 -27.82 -15.08 -28.19
N ASP A 31 -27.42 -15.80 -29.23
CA ASP A 31 -26.16 -16.56 -29.29
C ASP A 31 -24.95 -15.62 -29.40
N SER A 32 -25.10 -14.44 -30.02
CA SER A 32 -24.09 -13.36 -30.03
C SER A 32 -23.92 -12.70 -28.65
N ILE A 33 -24.95 -12.68 -27.79
CA ILE A 33 -24.87 -12.15 -26.43
C ILE A 33 -24.41 -13.22 -25.43
N LYS A 34 -24.68 -14.51 -25.70
CA LYS A 34 -24.30 -15.64 -24.83
C LYS A 34 -22.81 -15.99 -24.84
N GLY A 35 -22.02 -15.43 -25.75
CA GLY A 35 -20.65 -15.87 -26.02
C GLY A 35 -19.54 -15.16 -25.22
N ALA A 36 -19.85 -14.07 -24.53
CA ALA A 36 -18.86 -13.34 -23.75
C ALA A 36 -19.25 -13.40 -22.26
N GLU A 37 -18.63 -14.31 -21.50
CA GLU A 37 -18.40 -14.02 -20.09
C GLU A 37 -17.43 -12.85 -20.05
N GLU A 38 -17.95 -11.64 -20.21
CA GLU A 38 -17.20 -10.40 -20.02
C GLU A 38 -16.76 -10.38 -18.56
N THR A 39 -15.48 -10.66 -18.31
CA THR A 39 -14.90 -10.52 -16.99
C THR A 39 -14.95 -9.05 -16.61
N ILE A 40 -15.72 -8.70 -15.58
CA ILE A 40 -15.78 -7.34 -15.07
C ILE A 40 -14.42 -7.00 -14.46
N THR A 41 -13.76 -5.96 -14.98
CA THR A 41 -12.47 -5.48 -14.50
C THR A 41 -12.59 -4.07 -13.96
N ILE A 42 -11.81 -3.74 -12.94
CA ILE A 42 -11.67 -2.36 -12.46
C ILE A 42 -10.91 -1.56 -13.53
N LEU A 43 -11.45 -0.39 -13.89
CA LEU A 43 -10.84 0.54 -14.83
C LEU A 43 -10.03 1.62 -14.12
N GLU A 44 -10.66 2.32 -13.17
CA GLU A 44 -10.06 3.45 -12.45
C GLU A 44 -10.71 3.67 -11.09
N GLU A 45 -10.02 4.42 -10.21
CA GLU A 45 -10.58 4.93 -8.96
C GLU A 45 -11.45 6.17 -9.26
N VAL A 46 -12.57 6.31 -8.56
CA VAL A 46 -13.47 7.47 -8.65
C VAL A 46 -13.14 8.41 -7.47
N GLU A 47 -12.21 9.34 -7.69
CA GLU A 47 -11.63 10.18 -6.63
C GLU A 47 -12.67 11.07 -5.93
N GLU A 48 -13.72 11.50 -6.63
CA GLU A 48 -14.78 12.34 -6.06
C GLU A 48 -15.64 11.62 -5.02
N LEU A 49 -15.53 10.28 -4.98
CA LEU A 49 -16.19 9.41 -4.01
C LEU A 49 -15.23 8.89 -2.94
N ARG A 50 -14.02 9.48 -2.81
CA ARG A 50 -13.14 9.19 -1.68
C ARG A 50 -13.84 9.54 -0.37
N GLY A 51 -13.64 8.68 0.62
CA GLY A 51 -14.05 8.89 1.99
C GLY A 51 -12.96 8.43 2.95
N GLU A 52 -13.10 8.76 4.23
CA GLU A 52 -12.09 8.44 5.25
C GLU A 52 -11.69 6.95 5.23
N TYR A 53 -12.65 6.04 5.04
CA TYR A 53 -12.47 4.59 5.16
C TYR A 53 -12.78 3.80 3.89
N GLU A 54 -12.96 4.47 2.75
CA GLU A 54 -13.45 3.80 1.55
C GLU A 54 -12.87 4.35 0.25
N LYS A 55 -12.72 3.43 -0.71
CA LYS A 55 -12.36 3.71 -2.09
C LYS A 55 -13.45 3.21 -3.03
N HIS A 56 -13.71 3.96 -4.08
CA HIS A 56 -14.69 3.62 -5.11
C HIS A 56 -14.00 3.42 -6.44
N PHE A 57 -14.40 2.39 -7.19
CA PHE A 57 -13.77 2.02 -8.45
C PHE A 57 -14.81 1.86 -9.55
N LEU A 58 -14.55 2.44 -10.71
CA LEU A 58 -15.36 2.25 -11.91
C LEU A 58 -15.01 0.92 -12.57
N ASN A 59 -16.03 0.10 -12.85
CA ASN A 59 -15.89 -1.19 -13.50
C ASN A 59 -16.09 -1.09 -15.03
N SER A 60 -15.62 -2.08 -15.78
CA SER A 60 -15.74 -2.15 -17.25
C SER A 60 -17.18 -2.18 -17.79
N ASP A 61 -18.14 -2.59 -16.97
CA ASP A 61 -19.57 -2.59 -17.28
C ASP A 61 -20.29 -1.29 -16.89
N GLY A 62 -19.56 -0.30 -16.36
CA GLY A 62 -20.07 0.99 -15.92
C GLY A 62 -20.66 0.99 -14.49
N THR A 63 -20.61 -0.13 -13.77
CA THR A 63 -20.97 -0.17 -12.35
C THR A 63 -19.83 0.37 -11.47
N ILE A 64 -20.12 0.66 -10.19
CA ILE A 64 -19.13 1.13 -9.22
C ILE A 64 -19.00 0.12 -8.09
N THR A 65 -17.76 -0.25 -7.75
CA THR A 65 -17.43 -1.07 -6.58
C THR A 65 -16.90 -0.19 -5.46
N ALA A 66 -17.49 -0.31 -4.25
CA ALA A 66 -16.96 0.32 -3.05
C ALA A 66 -16.16 -0.69 -2.22
N VAL A 67 -14.98 -0.29 -1.76
CA VAL A 67 -14.11 -1.08 -0.88
C VAL A 67 -13.96 -0.32 0.43
N SER A 68 -14.35 -0.96 1.54
CA SER A 68 -14.24 -0.38 2.88
C SER A 68 -13.03 -0.96 3.63
N TYR A 69 -12.38 -0.11 4.41
CA TYR A 69 -11.20 -0.43 5.22
C TYR A 69 -11.48 -0.20 6.70
N GLU A 70 -10.76 -0.90 7.57
CA GLU A 70 -10.91 -0.75 9.03
C GLU A 70 -10.20 0.49 9.59
N LYS A 71 -9.28 1.07 8.81
CA LYS A 71 -8.46 2.24 9.17
C LYS A 71 -8.59 3.31 8.08
N PRO A 72 -8.35 4.59 8.42
CA PRO A 72 -8.39 5.64 7.42
C PRO A 72 -7.39 5.38 6.29
N VAL A 73 -7.81 5.63 5.05
CA VAL A 73 -7.00 5.43 3.83
C VAL A 73 -6.72 6.70 3.04
N HIS A 74 -7.34 7.82 3.43
CA HIS A 74 -7.13 9.14 2.84
C HIS A 74 -6.86 10.19 3.94
N THR A 75 -6.14 11.25 3.60
CA THR A 75 -6.04 12.48 4.43
C THR A 75 -7.08 13.50 3.95
N PHE A 76 -7.58 14.34 4.86
CA PHE A 76 -8.51 15.41 4.50
C PHE A 76 -7.78 16.76 4.53
N GLU A 77 -7.51 17.30 3.36
CA GLU A 77 -6.72 18.52 3.17
C GLU A 77 -7.45 19.48 2.23
N GLU A 78 -7.45 20.77 2.58
CA GLU A 78 -8.07 21.83 1.78
C GLU A 78 -9.56 21.61 1.39
N GLY A 79 -10.26 20.72 2.10
CA GLY A 79 -11.67 20.41 1.83
C GLY A 79 -11.89 19.19 0.92
N GLU A 80 -10.83 18.49 0.54
CA GLU A 80 -10.87 17.31 -0.33
C GLU A 80 -10.12 16.13 0.30
N TRP A 81 -10.51 14.91 -0.08
CA TRP A 81 -9.82 13.69 0.35
C TRP A 81 -8.65 13.39 -0.58
N GLN A 82 -7.45 13.33 -0.01
CA GLN A 82 -6.19 13.08 -0.70
C GLN A 82 -5.69 11.67 -0.45
N GLU A 83 -5.01 11.10 -1.44
CA GLU A 83 -4.33 9.81 -1.33
C GLU A 83 -3.12 9.93 -0.40
N ILE A 84 -2.88 8.90 0.42
CA ILE A 84 -1.68 8.83 1.25
C ILE A 84 -0.53 8.23 0.45
N ASP A 85 0.46 9.03 0.09
CA ASP A 85 1.63 8.57 -0.67
C ASP A 85 2.67 7.87 0.23
N ASN A 86 2.52 6.55 0.38
CA ASN A 86 3.46 5.72 1.15
C ASN A 86 4.73 5.32 0.36
N THR A 87 5.03 5.97 -0.77
CA THR A 87 6.26 5.70 -1.53
C THR A 87 7.49 6.01 -0.68
N LEU A 88 8.52 5.15 -0.75
CA LEU A 88 9.77 5.37 -0.06
C LEU A 88 10.72 6.27 -0.88
N GLN A 89 11.36 7.23 -0.22
CA GLN A 89 12.39 8.09 -0.78
C GLN A 89 13.68 7.99 0.04
N SER A 90 14.84 8.08 -0.62
CA SER A 90 16.13 8.04 0.05
C SER A 90 16.52 9.44 0.54
N GLU A 91 16.80 9.56 1.84
CA GLU A 91 17.26 10.74 2.55
C GLU A 91 18.44 10.35 3.44
N GLU A 92 19.62 10.96 3.26
CA GLU A 92 20.79 10.77 4.14
C GLU A 92 21.12 9.28 4.45
N ASN A 93 21.05 8.38 3.45
CA ASN A 93 21.24 6.93 3.57
C ASN A 93 20.15 6.21 4.41
N VAL A 94 18.92 6.73 4.38
CA VAL A 94 17.73 6.14 4.99
C VAL A 94 16.58 6.21 3.98
N LEU A 95 15.80 5.14 3.85
CA LEU A 95 14.56 5.14 3.09
C LEU A 95 13.41 5.55 4.00
N VAL A 96 12.81 6.71 3.75
CA VAL A 96 11.68 7.24 4.52
C VAL A 96 10.39 7.21 3.69
N ASN A 97 9.24 6.98 4.31
CA ASN A 97 7.97 7.16 3.61
C ASN A 97 7.73 8.64 3.34
N LYS A 98 7.26 8.96 2.13
CA LYS A 98 6.97 10.33 1.72
C LYS A 98 5.83 10.94 2.54
N GLU A 99 4.75 10.19 2.74
CA GLU A 99 3.61 10.54 3.56
C GLU A 99 3.07 9.29 4.28
N GLY A 100 2.29 9.49 5.34
CA GLY A 100 1.74 8.37 6.11
C GLY A 100 1.09 8.79 7.42
N ILE A 101 0.34 7.85 8.01
CA ILE A 101 -0.18 8.00 9.39
C ILE A 101 0.93 7.80 10.43
N LEU A 102 2.03 7.16 10.01
CA LEU A 102 3.21 6.88 10.79
C LEU A 102 4.42 7.40 10.03
N ASP A 103 5.40 7.92 10.75
CA ASP A 103 6.71 8.23 10.20
C ASP A 103 7.55 6.96 10.27
N VAL A 104 7.99 6.46 9.13
CA VAL A 104 8.69 5.18 8.98
C VAL A 104 10.00 5.43 8.23
N ALA A 105 11.08 4.92 8.82
CA ALA A 105 12.42 4.99 8.26
C ALA A 105 13.05 3.60 8.24
N PHE A 106 13.67 3.23 7.12
CA PHE A 106 14.47 2.02 6.97
C PHE A 106 15.92 2.42 6.68
N ALA A 107 16.88 1.71 7.25
CA ALA A 107 18.28 1.88 6.84
C ALA A 107 18.41 1.57 5.34
N ASP A 108 19.07 2.47 4.60
CA ASP A 108 19.38 2.26 3.20
C ASP A 108 20.69 1.45 3.12
N THR A 109 20.59 0.14 2.92
CA THR A 109 21.74 -0.77 2.85
C THR A 109 22.28 -0.89 1.43
N THR A 110 22.32 0.21 0.68
CA THR A 110 22.70 0.21 -0.75
C THR A 110 24.15 -0.19 -1.02
N ASP A 111 24.94 -0.45 0.02
CA ASP A 111 26.15 -1.26 -0.09
C ASP A 111 25.80 -2.75 -0.04
N ASP A 112 26.04 -3.44 -1.16
CA ASP A 112 25.90 -4.91 -1.37
C ASP A 112 26.63 -5.78 -0.31
N SER A 113 27.33 -5.18 0.66
CA SER A 113 27.88 -5.84 1.85
C SER A 113 26.79 -6.20 2.88
N GLY A 114 25.59 -5.62 2.80
CA GLY A 114 24.56 -5.77 3.84
C GLY A 114 24.98 -5.19 5.19
N GLU A 115 26.07 -4.42 5.21
CA GLU A 115 26.56 -3.73 6.38
C GLU A 115 25.96 -2.34 6.42
N SER A 116 25.16 -2.08 7.45
CA SER A 116 24.85 -0.72 7.83
C SER A 116 26.16 0.00 8.14
N GLU A 117 26.43 1.13 7.47
CA GLU A 117 27.58 2.03 7.71
C GLU A 117 27.70 2.51 9.17
N SER A 118 26.74 2.17 10.03
CA SER A 118 26.88 2.28 11.48
C SER A 118 26.31 1.06 12.18
N ALA A 119 27.18 0.30 12.85
CA ALA A 119 26.85 -0.81 13.75
C ALA A 119 25.87 -0.45 14.91
N ASP A 120 25.58 0.85 15.06
CA ASP A 120 24.68 1.45 16.06
C ASP A 120 23.43 2.13 15.44
N SER A 121 23.20 2.04 14.13
CA SER A 121 22.00 2.64 13.52
C SER A 121 20.78 1.71 13.60
N ASP A 122 19.60 2.30 13.78
CA ASP A 122 18.33 1.58 13.77
C ASP A 122 18.01 1.16 12.32
N LEU A 123 17.86 -0.15 12.08
CA LEU A 123 17.49 -0.68 10.76
C LEU A 123 16.09 -0.25 10.35
N VAL A 124 15.18 -0.16 11.31
CA VAL A 124 13.87 0.45 11.11
C VAL A 124 13.50 1.27 12.34
N THR A 125 12.89 2.41 12.05
CA THR A 125 12.26 3.28 13.02
C THR A 125 10.81 3.52 12.61
N ILE A 126 9.90 3.46 13.57
CA ILE A 126 8.50 3.84 13.41
C ILE A 126 8.17 4.84 14.51
N GLU A 127 7.71 6.02 14.12
CA GLU A 127 7.38 7.12 15.01
C GLU A 127 5.91 7.54 14.85
N LYS A 128 5.30 7.89 15.98
CA LYS A 128 3.98 8.50 16.05
C LYS A 128 3.84 9.33 17.31
N ASP A 129 3.50 10.60 17.15
CA ASP A 129 3.38 11.56 18.24
C ASP A 129 4.68 11.61 19.07
N ASP A 130 4.64 11.12 20.30
CA ASP A 130 5.80 11.06 21.19
C ASP A 130 6.38 9.65 21.31
N TYR A 131 5.91 8.67 20.54
CA TYR A 131 6.32 7.29 20.64
C TYR A 131 7.24 6.88 19.49
N LYS A 132 8.30 6.16 19.82
CA LYS A 132 9.25 5.59 18.87
C LYS A 132 9.43 4.10 19.14
N ILE A 133 9.29 3.30 18.08
CA ILE A 133 9.67 1.90 18.04
C ILE A 133 10.88 1.79 17.11
N SER A 134 11.93 1.10 17.54
CA SER A 134 13.05 0.83 16.65
C SER A 134 13.70 -0.52 16.88
N TRP A 135 14.34 -1.04 15.83
CA TRP A 135 15.16 -2.25 15.92
C TRP A 135 16.49 -2.09 15.20
N SER A 136 17.54 -2.65 15.79
CA SER A 136 18.87 -2.71 15.19
C SER A 136 19.44 -4.13 15.28
N ILE A 137 20.40 -4.43 14.41
CA ILE A 137 21.20 -5.65 14.46
C ILE A 137 22.66 -5.22 14.55
N THR A 138 23.38 -5.77 15.53
CA THR A 138 24.79 -5.48 15.74
C THR A 138 25.57 -6.80 15.78
N ALA A 139 26.60 -6.92 14.95
CA ALA A 139 27.59 -7.98 15.07
C ALA A 139 28.57 -7.59 16.19
N GLU A 140 28.68 -8.44 17.22
CA GLU A 140 29.66 -8.27 18.29
C GLU A 140 30.89 -9.08 17.92
N ASP A 141 32.00 -8.38 17.63
CA ASP A 141 33.30 -9.00 17.49
C ASP A 141 33.87 -9.25 18.89
N GLU A 142 33.55 -10.40 19.47
CA GLU A 142 34.29 -10.86 20.64
C GLU A 142 35.68 -11.23 20.15
N GLY A 143 36.65 -10.32 20.39
CA GLY A 143 38.06 -10.45 20.03
C GLY A 143 38.69 -11.76 20.51
N MET A 144 38.40 -12.84 19.81
CA MET A 144 38.98 -14.14 19.96
C MET A 144 40.20 -14.18 19.03
N GLU A 145 41.38 -14.26 19.62
CA GLU A 145 42.61 -14.60 18.90
C GLU A 145 42.39 -15.93 18.14
N GLU A 146 42.60 -15.91 16.81
CA GLU A 146 42.57 -16.96 15.76
C GLU A 146 42.54 -18.48 16.14
N PRO A 147 42.20 -19.40 15.19
CA PRO A 147 41.15 -19.38 14.16
C PRO A 147 40.36 -20.72 14.21
N GLU A 148 39.16 -20.72 14.77
CA GLU A 148 38.20 -21.82 14.54
C GLU A 148 36.87 -21.23 14.07
N ALA A 149 36.75 -21.08 12.75
CA ALA A 149 35.53 -20.94 11.95
C ALA A 149 34.43 -20.00 12.50
N GLU A 150 34.42 -18.76 11.99
CA GLU A 150 33.21 -18.09 11.48
C GLU A 150 31.94 -18.18 12.36
N ARG A 151 32.06 -17.77 13.63
CA ARG A 151 30.88 -17.59 14.52
C ARG A 151 30.74 -16.13 14.88
N TYR A 152 29.97 -15.40 14.09
CA TYR A 152 29.55 -14.05 14.47
C TYR A 152 28.45 -14.14 15.54
N LEU A 153 28.67 -13.49 16.68
CA LEU A 153 27.61 -13.18 17.62
C LEU A 153 26.83 -12.02 17.05
N THR A 154 25.57 -12.25 16.73
CA THR A 154 24.67 -11.20 16.24
C THR A 154 23.64 -10.94 17.32
N SER A 155 23.52 -9.69 17.73
CA SER A 155 22.48 -9.26 18.66
C SER A 155 21.45 -8.41 17.93
N SER A 156 20.18 -8.69 18.20
CA SER A 156 19.06 -7.84 17.82
C SER A 156 18.65 -7.02 19.04
N MET A 157 18.54 -5.71 18.88
CA MET A 157 18.03 -4.82 19.92
C MET A 157 16.70 -4.22 19.48
N PHE A 158 15.65 -4.48 20.26
CA PHE A 158 14.34 -3.85 20.09
C PHE A 158 14.14 -2.80 21.18
N ARG A 159 13.65 -1.62 20.79
CA ARG A 159 13.49 -0.45 21.67
C ARG A 159 12.11 0.15 21.50
N ILE A 160 11.46 0.49 22.63
CA ILE A 160 10.26 1.33 22.68
C ILE A 160 10.58 2.54 23.57
N LYS A 161 10.32 3.74 23.06
CA LYS A 161 10.56 5.01 23.75
C LYS A 161 9.33 5.90 23.69
N LYS A 162 9.14 6.70 24.74
CA LYS A 162 8.29 7.89 24.72
C LYS A 162 9.18 9.13 24.86
N GLU A 163 9.34 9.92 23.81
CA GLU A 163 10.37 10.96 23.71
C GLU A 163 10.15 12.13 24.68
N LYS A 164 8.90 12.53 24.94
CA LYS A 164 8.57 13.64 25.86
C LYS A 164 8.57 13.26 27.35
N GLU A 165 8.66 11.98 27.70
CA GLU A 165 8.91 11.52 29.08
C GLU A 165 10.36 11.01 29.19
N SER A 166 11.28 11.94 29.47
CA SER A 166 12.67 11.64 29.82
C SER A 166 12.70 10.65 30.98
N GLY A 167 12.82 9.34 30.68
CA GLY A 167 13.07 8.33 31.71
C GLY A 167 12.64 6.90 31.42
N LYS A 168 11.69 6.64 30.50
CA LYS A 168 11.18 5.26 30.29
C LYS A 168 11.43 4.76 28.87
N THR A 169 12.62 4.18 28.66
CA THR A 169 12.91 3.35 27.49
C THR A 169 12.85 1.89 27.90
N GLU A 170 12.01 1.11 27.23
CA GLU A 170 12.08 -0.35 27.34
C GLU A 170 12.98 -0.87 26.22
N LYS A 171 14.02 -1.63 26.59
CA LYS A 171 14.95 -2.28 25.65
C LYS A 171 14.90 -3.78 25.88
N LYS A 172 14.85 -4.53 24.78
CA LYS A 172 15.00 -5.99 24.79
C LYS A 172 16.13 -6.36 23.84
N LYS A 173 17.22 -6.91 24.39
CA LYS A 173 18.33 -7.47 23.61
C LYS A 173 18.12 -8.98 23.48
N VAL A 174 18.22 -9.50 22.27
CA VAL A 174 18.23 -10.94 22.00
C VAL A 174 19.50 -11.26 21.22
N THR A 175 20.31 -12.16 21.76
CA THR A 175 21.58 -12.57 21.16
C THR A 175 21.44 -13.94 20.51
N TYR A 176 21.97 -14.06 19.30
CA TYR A 176 22.02 -15.30 18.53
C TYR A 176 23.47 -15.59 18.14
N THR A 177 23.78 -16.88 17.99
CA THR A 177 25.06 -17.31 17.43
C THR A 177 24.79 -17.93 16.06
N MET A 178 25.27 -17.27 15.01
CA MET A 178 25.21 -17.83 13.67
C MET A 178 26.42 -18.77 13.47
N LYS A 179 26.23 -19.82 12.67
CA LYS A 179 27.31 -20.64 12.12
C LYS A 179 27.17 -20.58 10.61
N GLU A 180 28.24 -20.25 9.90
CA GLU A 180 28.22 -20.40 8.44
C GLU A 180 27.96 -21.88 8.08
N LYS A 181 27.08 -22.09 7.09
CA LYS A 181 26.89 -23.41 6.52
C LYS A 181 28.05 -23.67 5.55
N SER A 182 28.95 -24.56 5.97
CA SER A 182 29.90 -25.26 5.10
C SER A 182 29.22 -25.98 3.94
#